data_AF-L0PG81-F1
#
_entry.id   AF-L0PG81-F1
#
_cell.length_a   1.000
_cell.length_b   1.000
_cell.length_c   1.000
_cell.angle_alpha   90.00
_cell.angle_beta   90.00
_cell.angle_gamma   90.00
#
_symmetry.space_group_name_H-M   'P 1'
#
loop_
_entity.id
_entity.type
_entity.pdbx_description
1 polymer ?
#
loop_
_entity_poly.entity_id
_entity_poly.type
_entity_poly.pdbx_seq_one_letter_code
_entity_poly.pdbx_strand_id
1 'polypeptide(L)'
;MGKRDLIPSRYVVSIDQASSFVSEYFEQNPLAQLGIIGMRDGRAISISPYGGNPHEHLMTLSRLKQMDPSGDASLQNALEMARTILYPVPKHGTREVLLIFGSLTSFDPGDIYETINVLIEEKIRVYVIGLSASMSVCQQICKETNAGDESSYGIVLNEQHFHDLLMQFVIPPALKKSHKFLETLIMMGFPSKLIENDETLCACHSDVIKEGYLCPRCFSKVCSLPINCPCCDLTLILSTHLARSYHHLFPLKNWIEVPWEEAYSTHCYACLIPFPEKHEVTSITHSVSISSRYACSECHKHFCIDCDVFAHEILFECI
;
A
#
# COMPACT_ATOMS: atom_id res chain seq x y z
N MET A 1 11.83 16.32 13.12
CA MET A 1 10.68 16.64 12.25
C MET A 1 10.50 18.14 11.97
N GLY A 2 10.85 19.06 12.89
CA GLY A 2 10.74 20.52 12.64
C GLY A 2 11.82 21.15 11.74
N LYS A 3 12.78 20.37 11.21
CA LYS A 3 13.82 20.86 10.30
C LYS A 3 13.24 21.12 8.90
N ARG A 4 13.82 22.07 8.17
CA ARG A 4 13.36 22.53 6.84
C ARG A 4 14.14 21.93 5.66
N ASP A 5 14.52 20.66 5.74
CA ASP A 5 15.17 19.95 4.63
C ASP A 5 14.19 19.67 3.48
N LEU A 6 12.92 19.45 3.83
CA LEU A 6 11.79 19.40 2.90
C LEU A 6 10.92 20.65 3.14
N ILE A 7 10.36 21.22 2.08
CA ILE A 7 9.61 22.47 2.12
C ILE A 7 8.11 22.13 2.25
N PRO A 8 7.36 22.72 3.21
CA PRO A 8 7.76 23.74 4.18
C PRO A 8 8.45 23.20 5.44
N SER A 9 8.17 21.96 5.84
CA SER A 9 8.90 21.24 6.90
C SER A 9 8.81 19.74 6.65
N ARG A 10 9.78 18.97 7.16
CA ARG A 10 9.75 17.50 7.06
C ARG A 10 8.45 16.90 7.63
N TYR A 11 7.93 17.48 8.70
CA TYR A 11 6.68 17.05 9.34
C TYR A 11 5.48 17.17 8.41
N VAL A 12 5.30 18.36 7.81
CA VAL A 12 4.18 18.64 6.92
C VAL A 12 4.24 17.74 5.69
N VAL A 13 5.41 17.63 5.06
CA VAL A 13 5.60 16.76 3.90
C VAL A 13 5.35 15.29 4.25
N SER A 14 5.79 14.82 5.43
CA SER A 14 5.52 13.45 5.88
C SER A 14 4.03 13.16 6.04
N ILE A 15 3.23 14.12 6.53
CA ILE A 15 1.79 13.95 6.68
C ILE A 15 1.07 13.97 5.32
N ASP A 16 1.50 14.86 4.42
CA ASP A 16 0.91 14.96 3.08
C ASP A 16 1.18 13.69 2.27
N GLN A 17 2.42 13.19 2.32
CA GLN A 17 2.81 11.94 1.69
C GLN A 17 2.12 10.72 2.33
N ALA A 18 1.97 10.69 3.66
CA ALA A 18 1.18 9.67 4.33
C ALA A 18 -0.31 9.71 3.94
N SER A 19 -0.88 10.89 3.67
CA SER A 19 -2.27 11.04 3.23
C SER A 19 -2.48 10.53 1.81
N SER A 20 -1.51 10.77 0.90
CA SER A 20 -1.51 10.15 -0.44
C SER A 20 -1.42 8.64 -0.33
N PHE A 21 -0.45 8.14 0.47
CA PHE A 21 -0.26 6.71 0.72
C PHE A 21 -1.54 6.05 1.23
N VAL A 22 -2.25 6.62 2.22
CA VAL A 22 -3.51 6.06 2.73
C VAL A 22 -4.53 5.91 1.59
N SER A 23 -4.66 6.93 0.74
CA SER A 23 -5.65 6.93 -0.34
C SER A 23 -5.34 5.84 -1.37
N GLU A 24 -4.08 5.78 -1.83
CA GLU A 24 -3.62 4.79 -2.82
C GLU A 24 -3.56 3.37 -2.25
N TYR A 25 -3.20 3.23 -0.97
CA TYR A 25 -3.15 1.95 -0.28
C TYR A 25 -4.53 1.29 -0.18
N PHE A 26 -5.56 2.05 0.23
CA PHE A 26 -6.93 1.55 0.27
C PHE A 26 -7.56 1.45 -1.11
N GLU A 27 -7.07 2.21 -2.09
CA GLU A 27 -7.44 2.01 -3.48
C GLU A 27 -7.00 0.62 -3.92
N GLN A 28 -5.71 0.29 -3.87
CA GLN A 28 -5.21 -1.01 -4.38
C GLN A 28 -5.53 -2.20 -3.47
N ASN A 29 -5.58 -1.99 -2.16
CA ASN A 29 -5.80 -3.03 -1.14
C ASN A 29 -7.06 -2.73 -0.33
N PRO A 30 -8.27 -2.91 -0.88
CA PRO A 30 -9.50 -2.58 -0.18
C PRO A 30 -9.71 -3.42 1.08
N LEU A 31 -9.16 -4.64 1.15
CA LEU A 31 -9.30 -5.52 2.32
C LEU A 31 -8.25 -5.30 3.40
N ALA A 32 -7.26 -4.46 3.13
CA ALA A 32 -6.23 -4.17 4.09
C ALA A 32 -6.77 -3.35 5.26
N GLN A 33 -6.07 -3.39 6.36
CA GLN A 33 -6.37 -2.62 7.55
C GLN A 33 -5.11 -1.83 7.92
N LEU A 34 -5.31 -0.57 8.29
CA LEU A 34 -4.22 0.35 8.62
C LEU A 34 -4.45 0.89 10.02
N GLY A 35 -3.37 1.10 10.76
CA GLY A 35 -3.36 1.85 12.02
C GLY A 35 -2.22 2.84 11.99
N ILE A 36 -2.41 4.03 12.59
CA ILE A 36 -1.42 5.10 12.58
C ILE A 36 -0.94 5.33 14.01
N ILE A 37 0.38 5.26 14.21
CA ILE A 37 1.06 5.49 15.49
C ILE A 37 1.99 6.68 15.35
N GLY A 38 1.92 7.60 16.31
CA GLY A 38 2.80 8.74 16.42
C GLY A 38 3.83 8.54 17.53
N MET A 39 5.06 8.98 17.28
CA MET A 39 6.10 9.08 18.31
C MET A 39 6.22 10.55 18.72
N ARG A 40 5.95 10.86 19.99
CA ARG A 40 5.97 12.22 20.52
C ARG A 40 6.35 12.21 22.00
N ASP A 41 7.19 13.15 22.42
CA ASP A 41 7.58 13.35 23.82
C ASP A 41 8.09 12.05 24.50
N GLY A 42 8.86 11.23 23.77
CA GLY A 42 9.43 9.97 24.23
C GLY A 42 8.42 8.82 24.38
N ARG A 43 7.19 8.99 23.87
CA ARG A 43 6.10 8.01 23.97
C ARG A 43 5.53 7.67 22.60
N ALA A 44 4.94 6.48 22.50
CA ALA A 44 4.10 6.11 21.37
C ALA A 44 2.65 6.45 21.69
N ILE A 45 1.95 7.02 20.71
CA ILE A 45 0.56 7.45 20.82
C ILE A 45 -0.20 6.87 19.62
N SER A 46 -1.29 6.17 19.86
CA SER A 46 -2.19 5.74 18.77
C SER A 46 -2.95 6.95 18.27
N ILE A 47 -2.71 7.32 17.00
CA ILE A 47 -3.35 8.46 16.32
C ILE A 47 -4.68 8.00 15.73
N SER A 48 -4.63 6.89 14.99
CA SER A 48 -5.77 6.31 14.31
C SER A 48 -5.84 4.83 14.67
N PRO A 49 -7.02 4.33 15.10
CA PRO A 49 -7.18 2.92 15.45
C PRO A 49 -6.97 2.03 14.22
N TYR A 50 -6.72 0.75 14.47
CA TYR A 50 -6.61 -0.23 13.41
C TYR A 50 -7.97 -0.45 12.75
N GLY A 51 -8.09 -0.07 11.49
CA GLY A 51 -9.36 -0.09 10.77
C GLY A 51 -9.21 0.05 9.26
N GLY A 52 -10.27 -0.30 8.54
CA GLY A 52 -10.32 -0.29 7.07
C GLY A 52 -10.95 0.98 6.47
N ASN A 53 -11.29 1.99 7.26
CA ASN A 53 -11.96 3.19 6.76
C ASN A 53 -10.94 4.30 6.42
N PRO A 54 -10.73 4.65 5.15
CA PRO A 54 -9.76 5.68 4.75
C PRO A 54 -10.11 7.07 5.30
N HIS A 55 -11.40 7.41 5.42
CA HIS A 55 -11.81 8.74 5.87
C HIS A 55 -11.40 9.05 7.31
N GLU A 56 -11.42 8.04 8.19
CA GLU A 56 -11.01 8.20 9.58
C GLU A 56 -9.50 8.51 9.69
N HIS A 57 -8.69 7.79 8.92
CA HIS A 57 -7.25 8.02 8.80
C HIS A 57 -6.93 9.39 8.21
N LEU A 58 -7.61 9.81 7.15
CA LEU A 58 -7.39 11.12 6.53
C LEU A 58 -7.81 12.28 7.43
N MET A 59 -8.90 12.14 8.19
CA MET A 59 -9.33 13.16 9.14
C MET A 59 -8.36 13.29 10.31
N THR A 60 -7.83 12.17 10.83
CA THR A 60 -6.83 12.21 11.91
C THR A 60 -5.51 12.81 11.46
N LEU A 61 -5.03 12.47 10.25
CA LEU A 61 -3.84 13.09 9.64
C LEU A 61 -4.02 14.60 9.41
N SER A 62 -5.19 15.02 8.94
CA SER A 62 -5.51 16.44 8.74
C SER A 62 -5.48 17.23 10.07
N ARG A 63 -5.94 16.62 11.17
CA ARG A 63 -5.84 17.22 12.51
C ARG A 63 -4.40 17.30 12.99
N LEU A 64 -3.60 16.27 12.74
CA LEU A 64 -2.17 16.26 13.08
C LEU A 64 -1.36 17.33 12.36
N LYS A 65 -1.72 17.65 11.12
CA LYS A 65 -1.06 18.72 10.34
C LYS A 65 -1.14 20.08 11.04
N GLN A 66 -2.17 20.30 11.88
CA GLN A 66 -2.35 21.54 12.65
C GLN A 66 -1.51 21.58 13.94
N MET A 67 -0.98 20.43 14.38
CA MET A 67 -0.19 20.33 15.60
C MET A 67 1.30 20.34 15.29
N ASP A 68 2.09 21.08 16.06
CA ASP A 68 3.55 21.05 15.90
C ASP A 68 4.16 19.77 16.49
N PRO A 69 5.20 19.19 15.84
CA PRO A 69 5.94 18.06 16.37
C PRO A 69 6.78 18.50 17.57
N SER A 70 6.64 17.81 18.71
CA SER A 70 7.42 18.07 19.92
C SER A 70 8.08 16.80 20.48
N GLY A 71 9.15 17.05 21.23
CA GLY A 71 9.85 16.02 21.98
C GLY A 71 10.62 15.03 21.13
N ASP A 72 10.98 13.92 21.78
CA ASP A 72 11.85 12.89 21.23
C ASP A 72 11.07 11.70 20.70
N ALA A 73 11.69 10.97 19.76
CA ALA A 73 11.14 9.73 19.22
C ALA A 73 11.56 8.52 20.07
N SER A 74 10.67 7.54 20.23
CA SER A 74 10.94 6.26 20.89
C SER A 74 10.49 5.11 19.99
N LEU A 75 11.47 4.37 19.46
CA LEU A 75 11.27 3.21 18.59
C LEU A 75 10.67 2.04 19.36
N GLN A 76 11.18 1.75 20.56
CA GLN A 76 10.75 0.62 21.37
C GLN A 76 9.25 0.72 21.70
N ASN A 77 8.82 1.87 22.24
CA ASN A 77 7.42 2.09 22.59
C ASN A 77 6.51 1.99 21.35
N ALA A 78 6.98 2.48 20.19
CA ALA A 78 6.22 2.40 18.94
C ALA A 78 6.07 0.97 18.45
N LEU A 79 7.13 0.18 18.51
CA LEU A 79 7.12 -1.23 18.11
C LEU A 79 6.30 -2.10 19.07
N GLU A 80 6.36 -1.85 20.37
CA GLU A 80 5.52 -2.54 21.36
C GLU A 80 4.02 -2.21 21.18
N MET A 81 3.70 -0.95 20.87
CA MET A 81 2.33 -0.55 20.53
C MET A 81 1.86 -1.21 19.23
N ALA A 82 2.71 -1.23 18.19
CA ALA A 82 2.42 -1.89 16.93
C ALA A 82 2.17 -3.39 17.14
N ARG A 83 2.99 -4.06 17.96
CA ARG A 83 2.81 -5.47 18.35
C ARG A 83 1.42 -5.69 18.99
N THR A 84 1.05 -4.83 19.92
CA THR A 84 -0.25 -4.91 20.62
C THR A 84 -1.42 -4.76 19.66
N ILE A 85 -1.30 -3.85 18.68
CA ILE A 85 -2.32 -3.62 17.64
C ILE A 85 -2.41 -4.80 16.67
N LEU A 86 -1.27 -5.41 16.32
CA LEU A 86 -1.18 -6.52 15.35
C LEU A 86 -1.44 -7.90 15.97
N TYR A 87 -1.48 -8.01 17.30
CA TYR A 87 -1.73 -9.27 18.01
C TYR A 87 -3.04 -9.99 17.59
N PRO A 88 -4.19 -9.29 17.43
CA PRO A 88 -5.43 -9.91 16.99
C PRO A 88 -5.42 -10.38 15.53
N VAL A 89 -4.46 -9.92 14.73
CA VAL A 89 -4.40 -10.24 13.29
C VAL A 89 -4.18 -11.75 13.14
N PRO A 90 -5.06 -12.43 12.38
CA PRO A 90 -4.95 -13.87 12.16
C PRO A 90 -3.60 -14.27 11.54
N LYS A 91 -3.18 -15.51 11.78
CA LYS A 91 -1.89 -16.03 11.31
C LYS A 91 -1.76 -16.11 9.77
N HIS A 92 -2.86 -16.04 9.03
CA HIS A 92 -2.85 -16.00 7.56
C HIS A 92 -2.64 -14.59 7.01
N GLY A 93 -2.89 -13.55 7.82
CA GLY A 93 -2.61 -12.18 7.45
C GLY A 93 -1.12 -11.89 7.58
N THR A 94 -0.62 -11.04 6.70
CA THR A 94 0.72 -10.49 6.86
C THR A 94 0.69 -9.38 7.90
N ARG A 95 1.71 -9.35 8.76
CA ARG A 95 1.88 -8.33 9.80
C ARG A 95 3.04 -7.45 9.39
N GLU A 96 2.74 -6.20 9.11
CA GLU A 96 3.68 -5.25 8.51
C GLU A 96 3.67 -3.94 9.30
N VAL A 97 4.86 -3.39 9.53
CA VAL A 97 5.05 -2.10 10.19
C VAL A 97 5.91 -1.24 9.27
N LEU A 98 5.35 -0.14 8.78
CA LEU A 98 6.06 0.87 8.02
C LEU A 98 6.41 2.06 8.93
N LEU A 99 7.70 2.29 9.13
CA LEU A 99 8.22 3.32 10.03
C LEU A 99 8.82 4.49 9.22
N ILE A 100 8.22 5.67 9.33
CA ILE A 100 8.79 6.91 8.79
C ILE A 100 9.64 7.57 9.89
N PHE A 101 10.96 7.44 9.78
CA PHE A 101 11.89 7.92 10.80
C PHE A 101 12.67 9.16 10.36
N GLY A 102 12.42 10.28 11.03
CA GLY A 102 13.05 11.57 10.73
C GLY A 102 14.13 12.04 11.71
N SER A 103 14.31 11.32 12.82
CA SER A 103 15.36 11.62 13.82
C SER A 103 16.63 10.84 13.50
N LEU A 104 17.75 11.21 14.14
CA LEU A 104 18.98 10.40 14.15
C LEU A 104 19.20 9.70 15.49
N THR A 105 18.36 10.02 16.48
CA THR A 105 18.41 9.51 17.84
C THR A 105 17.04 8.97 18.21
N SER A 106 17.02 7.85 18.93
CA SER A 106 15.86 7.28 19.59
C SER A 106 16.10 7.29 21.09
N PHE A 107 15.07 7.56 21.87
CA PHE A 107 15.11 7.54 23.33
C PHE A 107 14.17 6.44 23.81
N ASP A 108 14.76 5.28 24.10
CA ASP A 108 14.04 4.07 24.47
C ASP A 108 14.31 3.70 25.94
N PRO A 109 13.31 3.15 26.66
CA PRO A 109 13.44 2.84 28.08
C PRO A 109 14.29 1.59 28.36
N GLY A 110 14.38 0.63 27.43
CA GLY A 110 15.06 -0.64 27.59
C GLY A 110 15.92 -1.03 26.39
N ASP A 111 16.26 -2.33 26.30
CA ASP A 111 17.02 -2.86 25.18
C ASP A 111 16.12 -3.15 23.98
N ILE A 112 16.36 -2.43 22.88
CA ILE A 112 15.62 -2.61 21.63
C ILE A 112 15.89 -3.98 20.99
N TYR A 113 17.04 -4.61 21.27
CA TYR A 113 17.36 -5.93 20.69
C TYR A 113 16.45 -7.03 21.22
N GLU A 114 16.01 -6.95 22.47
CA GLU A 114 14.99 -7.86 23.01
C GLU A 114 13.66 -7.70 22.27
N THR A 115 13.27 -6.44 22.00
CA THR A 115 12.05 -6.13 21.23
C THR A 115 12.14 -6.69 19.81
N ILE A 116 13.31 -6.58 19.16
CA ILE A 116 13.56 -7.15 17.83
C ILE A 116 13.37 -8.66 17.84
N ASN A 117 13.92 -9.37 18.83
CA ASN A 117 13.74 -10.82 18.95
C ASN A 117 12.27 -11.21 19.07
N VAL A 118 11.48 -10.48 19.86
CA VAL A 118 10.03 -10.72 19.99
C VAL A 118 9.29 -10.47 18.67
N LEU A 119 9.67 -9.43 17.90
CA LEU A 119 9.07 -9.18 16.58
C LEU A 119 9.34 -10.31 15.58
N ILE A 120 10.53 -10.93 15.63
CA ILE A 120 10.88 -12.09 14.81
C ILE A 120 10.03 -13.31 15.19
N GLU A 121 9.86 -13.57 16.49
CA GLU A 121 9.03 -14.66 16.99
C GLU A 121 7.57 -14.53 16.53
N GLU A 122 7.04 -13.31 16.55
CA GLU A 122 5.67 -13.01 16.12
C GLU A 122 5.52 -12.83 14.60
N LYS A 123 6.62 -12.95 13.84
CA LYS A 123 6.69 -12.81 12.37
C LYS A 123 6.17 -11.46 11.86
N ILE A 124 6.53 -10.39 12.56
CA ILE A 124 6.21 -9.02 12.15
C ILE A 124 7.34 -8.51 11.27
N ARG A 125 7.01 -8.10 10.04
CA ARG A 125 7.95 -7.49 9.10
C ARG A 125 8.01 -5.99 9.34
N VAL A 126 9.22 -5.44 9.45
CA VAL A 126 9.41 -4.00 9.68
C VAL A 126 10.16 -3.40 8.51
N TYR A 127 9.60 -2.31 7.99
CA TYR A 127 10.19 -1.50 6.95
C TYR A 127 10.43 -0.11 7.49
N VAL A 128 11.58 0.48 7.17
CA VAL A 128 11.93 1.81 7.66
C VAL A 128 12.22 2.72 6.46
N ILE A 129 11.66 3.92 6.50
CA ILE A 129 11.99 5.02 5.59
C ILE A 129 12.68 6.11 6.43
N GLY A 130 13.98 6.29 6.21
CA GLY A 130 14.78 7.32 6.89
C GLY A 130 14.80 8.63 6.12
N LEU A 131 14.47 9.76 6.75
CA LEU A 131 14.45 11.08 6.09
C LEU A 131 15.82 11.77 5.96
N SER A 132 16.92 11.19 6.47
CA SER A 132 18.23 11.87 6.45
C SER A 132 19.39 10.92 6.31
N ALA A 133 19.71 10.19 7.37
CA ALA A 133 20.86 9.31 7.38
C ALA A 133 20.44 7.91 7.81
N SER A 134 21.26 6.95 7.42
CA SER A 134 21.13 5.58 7.85
C SER A 134 21.44 5.43 9.34
N MET A 135 20.52 4.85 10.10
CA MET A 135 20.78 4.45 11.47
C MET A 135 21.08 2.95 11.55
N SER A 136 22.18 2.60 12.23
CA SER A 136 22.59 1.19 12.39
C SER A 136 21.51 0.35 13.08
N VAL A 137 20.82 0.91 14.09
CA VAL A 137 19.71 0.23 14.77
C VAL A 137 18.56 -0.06 13.81
N CYS A 138 18.14 0.91 12.99
CA CYS A 138 17.08 0.71 11.99
C CYS A 138 17.47 -0.31 10.91
N GLN A 139 18.72 -0.30 10.45
CA GLN A 139 19.25 -1.30 9.52
C GLN A 139 19.17 -2.71 10.12
N GLN A 140 19.54 -2.85 11.39
CA GLN A 140 19.47 -4.14 12.08
C GLN A 140 18.02 -4.59 12.28
N ILE A 141 17.09 -3.71 12.64
CA ILE A 141 15.65 -4.03 12.73
C ILE A 141 15.15 -4.59 11.39
N CYS A 142 15.40 -3.87 10.28
CA CYS A 142 14.97 -4.30 8.95
C CYS A 142 15.60 -5.64 8.54
N LYS A 143 16.91 -5.81 8.79
CA LYS A 143 17.65 -7.02 8.44
C LYS A 143 17.14 -8.25 9.20
N GLU A 144 16.99 -8.14 10.51
CA GLU A 144 16.60 -9.26 11.36
C GLU A 144 15.13 -9.66 11.13
N THR A 145 14.23 -8.68 10.98
CA THR A 145 12.78 -8.95 10.77
C THR A 145 12.46 -9.51 9.38
N ASN A 146 13.29 -9.24 8.37
CA ASN A 146 13.05 -9.65 6.98
C ASN A 146 13.94 -10.83 6.51
N ALA A 147 14.46 -11.61 7.46
CA ALA A 147 15.29 -12.80 7.24
C ALA A 147 16.61 -12.50 6.50
N GLY A 148 17.25 -11.39 6.84
CA GLY A 148 18.58 -11.00 6.34
C GLY A 148 18.56 -10.02 5.17
N ASP A 149 17.40 -9.65 4.65
CA ASP A 149 17.28 -8.74 3.50
C ASP A 149 17.52 -7.27 3.92
N GLU A 150 18.56 -6.65 3.37
CA GLU A 150 18.91 -5.25 3.66
C GLU A 150 18.14 -4.23 2.81
N SER A 151 17.38 -4.68 1.80
CA SER A 151 16.57 -3.81 0.91
C SER A 151 15.38 -3.16 1.58
N SER A 152 15.07 -3.55 2.83
CA SER A 152 13.89 -3.11 3.56
C SER A 152 14.07 -1.74 4.25
N TYR A 153 15.23 -1.10 4.06
CA TYR A 153 15.52 0.23 4.58
C TYR A 153 15.77 1.24 3.46
N GLY A 154 14.83 2.15 3.25
CA GLY A 154 14.91 3.23 2.26
C GLY A 154 15.39 4.54 2.88
N ILE A 155 16.30 5.24 2.20
CA ILE A 155 16.75 6.59 2.61
C ILE A 155 16.23 7.61 1.62
N VAL A 156 15.47 8.58 2.11
CA VAL A 156 14.90 9.66 1.32
C VAL A 156 15.99 10.64 0.90
N LEU A 157 16.00 10.97 -0.38
CA LEU A 157 16.90 11.97 -0.97
C LEU A 157 16.13 13.25 -1.30
N ASN A 158 15.02 13.09 -2.00
CA ASN A 158 14.13 14.15 -2.47
C ASN A 158 12.68 13.80 -2.13
N GLU A 159 11.78 14.78 -2.22
CA GLU A 159 10.35 14.57 -2.01
C GLU A 159 9.74 13.52 -2.95
N GLN A 160 10.13 13.53 -4.24
CA GLN A 160 9.68 12.51 -5.19
C GLN A 160 10.17 11.12 -4.80
N HIS A 161 11.44 10.97 -4.41
CA HIS A 161 11.97 9.69 -3.95
C HIS A 161 11.24 9.20 -2.68
N PHE A 162 10.81 10.12 -1.81
CA PHE A 162 10.01 9.76 -0.65
C PHE A 162 8.64 9.19 -1.04
N HIS A 163 7.97 9.85 -1.98
CA HIS A 163 6.72 9.36 -2.56
C HIS A 163 6.91 7.96 -3.16
N ASP A 164 7.93 7.78 -4.00
CA ASP A 164 8.22 6.51 -4.66
C ASP A 164 8.49 5.39 -3.65
N LEU A 165 9.25 5.68 -2.58
CA LEU A 165 9.50 4.71 -1.50
C LEU A 165 8.20 4.32 -0.76
N LEU A 166 7.28 5.26 -0.54
CA LEU A 166 5.98 4.95 0.05
C LEU A 166 5.11 4.11 -0.88
N MET A 167 5.10 4.43 -2.17
CA MET A 167 4.25 3.73 -3.14
C MET A 167 4.71 2.31 -3.44
N GLN A 168 5.99 1.99 -3.23
CA GLN A 168 6.45 0.59 -3.22
C GLN A 168 5.73 -0.27 -2.18
N PHE A 169 5.27 0.31 -1.07
CA PHE A 169 4.51 -0.40 -0.03
C PHE A 169 3.02 -0.53 -0.31
N VAL A 170 2.51 0.12 -1.37
CA VAL A 170 1.14 -0.10 -1.83
C VAL A 170 1.02 -1.48 -2.47
N ILE A 171 2.08 -1.97 -3.11
CA ILE A 171 2.10 -3.29 -3.71
C ILE A 171 2.30 -4.33 -2.59
N PRO A 172 1.39 -5.32 -2.45
CA PRO A 172 1.54 -6.33 -1.42
C PRO A 172 2.85 -7.12 -1.62
N PRO A 173 3.67 -7.26 -0.58
CA PRO A 173 4.96 -7.92 -0.71
C PRO A 173 4.78 -9.40 -1.02
N ALA A 174 5.56 -9.90 -2.00
CA ALA A 174 5.54 -11.31 -2.36
C ALA A 174 5.87 -12.20 -1.14
N LEU A 175 5.02 -13.19 -0.89
CA LEU A 175 5.27 -14.18 0.16
C LEU A 175 6.48 -15.03 -0.23
N LYS A 176 7.52 -15.04 0.62
CA LYS A 176 8.64 -15.98 0.46
C LYS A 176 8.12 -17.41 0.59
N LYS A 177 8.43 -18.27 -0.40
CA LYS A 177 7.98 -19.68 -0.49
C LYS A 177 8.29 -20.56 0.73
N SER A 178 9.13 -20.10 1.68
CA SER A 178 9.43 -20.87 2.90
C SER A 178 8.26 -20.91 3.89
N HIS A 179 7.33 -19.96 3.79
CA HIS A 179 6.12 -19.96 4.60
C HIS A 179 5.10 -20.91 3.98
N LYS A 180 5.08 -22.16 4.46
CA LYS A 180 3.89 -23.01 4.40
C LYS A 180 2.78 -22.35 5.23
N PHE A 181 2.17 -21.30 4.69
CA PHE A 181 0.88 -20.86 5.20
C PHE A 181 -0.05 -22.04 5.00
N LEU A 182 -0.70 -22.46 6.09
CA LEU A 182 -1.88 -23.28 5.96
C LEU A 182 -2.84 -22.44 5.13
N GLU A 183 -3.15 -22.88 3.91
CA GLU A 183 -4.14 -22.25 3.03
C GLU A 183 -5.50 -22.32 3.73
N THR A 184 -5.74 -21.38 4.63
CA THR A 184 -6.98 -21.29 5.40
C THR A 184 -7.97 -20.51 4.58
N LEU A 185 -9.02 -21.20 4.14
CA LEU A 185 -10.16 -20.56 3.48
C LEU A 185 -10.87 -19.64 4.49
N ILE A 186 -11.04 -18.38 4.10
CA ILE A 186 -11.78 -17.39 4.88
C ILE A 186 -13.20 -17.34 4.32
N MET A 187 -14.20 -17.39 5.20
CA MET A 187 -15.58 -17.13 4.79
C MET A 187 -15.78 -15.63 4.59
N MET A 188 -16.25 -15.24 3.41
CA MET A 188 -16.57 -13.86 3.06
C MET A 188 -18.06 -13.73 2.72
N GLY A 189 -18.64 -12.56 3.03
CA GLY A 189 -20.01 -12.24 2.70
C GLY A 189 -20.08 -11.19 1.59
N PHE A 190 -20.88 -11.46 0.55
CA PHE A 190 -21.22 -10.50 -0.50
C PHE A 190 -22.60 -9.92 -0.22
N PRO A 191 -22.70 -8.72 0.39
CA PRO A 191 -23.98 -8.13 0.73
C PRO A 191 -24.66 -7.51 -0.49
N SER A 192 -26.00 -7.51 -0.48
CA SER A 192 -26.80 -6.76 -1.46
C SER A 192 -26.99 -5.32 -0.99
N LYS A 193 -26.87 -4.35 -1.92
CA LYS A 193 -27.22 -2.95 -1.66
C LYS A 193 -28.75 -2.83 -1.55
N LEU A 194 -29.22 -2.20 -0.48
CA LEU A 194 -30.62 -1.87 -0.25
C LEU A 194 -30.79 -0.35 -0.25
N ILE A 195 -31.81 0.10 -0.98
CA ILE A 195 -32.26 1.48 -1.00
C ILE A 195 -33.69 1.45 -0.52
N GLU A 196 -33.94 2.00 0.66
CA GLU A 196 -35.26 2.06 1.28
C GLU A 196 -35.73 3.52 1.29
N ASN A 197 -37.04 3.72 1.14
CA ASN A 197 -37.64 5.06 1.20
C ASN A 197 -37.69 5.60 2.63
N ASP A 198 -37.81 4.69 3.60
CA ASP A 198 -37.84 5.01 5.02
C ASP A 198 -36.44 5.04 5.63
N GLU A 199 -36.29 5.89 6.63
CA GLU A 199 -35.05 6.07 7.38
C GLU A 199 -34.86 4.91 8.37
N THR A 200 -33.74 4.19 8.23
CA THR A 200 -33.39 3.02 9.06
C THR A 200 -32.09 3.25 9.81
N LEU A 201 -31.86 2.50 10.88
CA LEU A 201 -30.63 2.61 11.67
C LEU A 201 -29.52 1.70 11.12
N CYS A 202 -28.31 2.26 11.06
CA CYS A 202 -27.09 1.52 10.76
C CYS A 202 -26.63 0.72 12.00
N ALA A 203 -26.29 -0.56 11.84
CA ALA A 203 -25.76 -1.38 12.93
C ALA A 203 -24.35 -0.97 13.37
N CYS A 204 -23.59 -0.23 12.55
CA CYS A 204 -22.22 0.16 12.87
C CYS A 204 -22.15 1.34 13.85
N HIS A 205 -22.95 2.38 13.62
CA HIS A 205 -22.87 3.65 14.35
C HIS A 205 -24.19 4.04 15.04
N SER A 206 -25.27 3.29 14.80
CA SER A 206 -26.64 3.67 15.18
C SER A 206 -27.10 5.00 14.57
N ASP A 207 -26.46 5.41 13.46
CA ASP A 207 -26.87 6.58 12.68
C ASP A 207 -27.98 6.21 11.70
N VAL A 208 -28.82 7.20 11.39
CA VAL A 208 -29.90 7.05 10.43
C VAL A 208 -29.36 7.08 9.00
N ILE A 209 -29.64 6.02 8.24
CA ILE A 209 -29.23 5.84 6.85
C ILE A 209 -30.43 5.44 5.98
N LYS A 210 -30.44 5.96 4.75
CA LYS A 210 -31.44 5.61 3.71
C LYS A 210 -30.96 4.45 2.84
N GLU A 211 -29.69 4.49 2.46
CA GLU A 211 -29.03 3.40 1.75
C GLU A 211 -28.07 2.65 2.65
N GLY A 212 -27.92 1.34 2.42
CA GLY A 212 -26.96 0.51 3.13
C GLY A 212 -26.81 -0.87 2.51
N TYR A 213 -25.96 -1.68 3.11
CA TYR A 213 -25.69 -3.04 2.67
C TYR A 213 -26.21 -4.03 3.72
N LEU A 214 -26.83 -5.11 3.25
CA LEU A 214 -27.40 -6.12 4.14
C LEU A 214 -26.46 -7.33 4.25
N CYS A 215 -26.08 -7.68 5.48
CA CYS A 215 -25.27 -8.87 5.74
C CYS A 215 -26.02 -10.15 5.34
N PRO A 216 -25.44 -11.04 4.51
CA PRO A 216 -26.13 -12.25 4.06
C PRO A 216 -26.33 -13.30 5.17
N ARG A 217 -25.63 -13.18 6.31
CA ARG A 217 -25.70 -14.13 7.43
C ARG A 217 -26.69 -13.71 8.50
N CYS A 218 -26.61 -12.47 8.96
CA CYS A 218 -27.40 -11.96 10.10
C CYS A 218 -28.39 -10.86 9.71
N PHE A 219 -28.46 -10.48 8.44
CA PHE A 219 -29.36 -9.44 7.93
C PHE A 219 -29.17 -8.04 8.54
N SER A 220 -28.07 -7.80 9.28
CA SER A 220 -27.73 -6.47 9.80
C SER A 220 -27.42 -5.49 8.66
N LYS A 221 -27.93 -4.26 8.77
CA LYS A 221 -27.64 -3.17 7.82
C LYS A 221 -26.36 -2.44 8.20
N VAL A 222 -25.41 -2.32 7.26
CA VAL A 222 -24.15 -1.58 7.42
C VAL A 222 -24.07 -0.43 6.42
N CYS A 223 -23.39 0.66 6.79
CA CYS A 223 -23.33 1.89 5.99
C CYS A 223 -22.32 1.83 4.84
N SER A 224 -21.18 1.17 5.04
CA SER A 224 -20.06 1.16 4.10
C SER A 224 -19.41 -0.21 4.03
N LEU A 225 -18.70 -0.45 2.94
CA LEU A 225 -17.90 -1.64 2.68
C LEU A 225 -16.50 -1.19 2.25
N PRO A 226 -15.45 -1.98 2.51
CA PRO A 226 -15.46 -3.25 3.22
C PRO A 226 -15.46 -3.08 4.74
N ILE A 227 -16.17 -3.97 5.46
CA ILE A 227 -16.22 -3.95 6.93
C ILE A 227 -16.47 -5.36 7.49
N ASN A 228 -15.98 -5.64 8.69
CA ASN A 228 -16.43 -6.80 9.45
C ASN A 228 -17.82 -6.51 10.04
N CYS A 229 -18.78 -7.41 9.82
CA CYS A 229 -20.13 -7.23 10.30
C CYS A 229 -20.17 -7.14 11.84
N PRO A 230 -20.71 -6.05 12.43
CA PRO A 230 -20.70 -5.86 13.88
C PRO A 230 -21.52 -6.91 14.65
N CYS A 231 -22.44 -7.61 13.98
CA CYS A 231 -23.30 -8.61 14.62
C CYS A 231 -22.76 -10.05 14.53
N CYS A 232 -22.09 -10.42 13.44
CA CYS A 232 -21.67 -11.82 13.20
C CYS A 232 -20.20 -11.99 12.79
N ASP A 233 -19.44 -10.89 12.77
CA ASP A 233 -18.00 -10.82 12.45
C ASP A 233 -17.61 -11.41 11.08
N LEU A 234 -18.59 -11.57 10.18
CA LEU A 234 -18.34 -11.94 8.80
C LEU A 234 -17.78 -10.73 8.04
N THR A 235 -16.65 -10.90 7.37
CA THR A 235 -16.08 -9.86 6.50
C THR A 235 -16.98 -9.64 5.28
N LEU A 236 -17.52 -8.42 5.16
CA LEU A 236 -18.44 -8.02 4.10
C LEU A 236 -17.69 -7.23 3.02
N ILE A 237 -17.76 -7.71 1.78
CA ILE A 237 -17.01 -7.16 0.65
C ILE A 237 -17.82 -7.19 -0.63
N LEU A 238 -17.50 -6.32 -1.58
CA LEU A 238 -18.04 -6.38 -2.94
C LEU A 238 -17.10 -7.17 -3.85
N SER A 239 -17.64 -7.74 -4.92
CA SER A 239 -16.84 -8.39 -5.96
C SER A 239 -15.83 -7.43 -6.60
N THR A 240 -16.17 -6.15 -6.69
CA THR A 240 -15.27 -5.09 -7.20
C THR A 240 -14.03 -4.90 -6.33
N HIS A 241 -14.13 -5.11 -5.01
CA HIS A 241 -12.99 -5.00 -4.10
C HIS A 241 -11.99 -6.14 -4.34
N LEU A 242 -12.48 -7.37 -4.58
CA LEU A 242 -11.61 -8.50 -4.94
C LEU A 242 -10.99 -8.34 -6.33
N ALA A 243 -11.79 -7.90 -7.30
CA ALA A 243 -11.33 -7.68 -8.66
C ALA A 243 -10.19 -6.67 -8.70
N ARG A 244 -10.23 -5.65 -7.83
CA ARG A 244 -9.17 -4.66 -7.77
C ARG A 244 -7.84 -5.24 -7.31
N SER A 245 -7.78 -6.21 -6.39
CA SER A 245 -6.52 -6.85 -6.01
C SER A 245 -6.03 -7.92 -7.00
N TYR A 246 -6.79 -8.20 -8.07
CA TYR A 246 -6.49 -9.27 -9.02
C TYR A 246 -5.20 -9.04 -9.80
N HIS A 247 -4.88 -7.78 -10.14
CA HIS A 247 -3.67 -7.43 -10.89
C HIS A 247 -2.36 -7.74 -10.14
N HIS A 248 -2.38 -7.74 -8.80
CA HIS A 248 -1.23 -8.17 -8.00
C HIS A 248 -1.03 -9.70 -8.01
N LEU A 249 -2.12 -10.46 -8.19
CA LEU A 249 -2.06 -11.93 -8.25
C LEU A 249 -1.57 -12.42 -9.62
N PHE A 250 -1.95 -11.71 -10.68
CA PHE A 250 -1.60 -12.03 -12.06
C PHE A 250 -1.07 -10.78 -12.77
N PRO A 251 0.18 -10.38 -12.49
CA PRO A 251 0.76 -9.21 -13.13
C PRO A 251 0.89 -9.42 -14.64
N LEU A 252 0.58 -8.37 -15.40
CA LEU A 252 0.83 -8.35 -16.83
C LEU A 252 2.33 -8.49 -17.08
N LYS A 253 2.70 -9.43 -17.95
CA LYS A 253 4.10 -9.60 -18.36
C LYS A 253 4.48 -8.45 -19.27
N ASN A 254 5.63 -7.83 -18.98
CA ASN A 254 6.22 -6.81 -19.84
C ASN A 254 6.26 -7.26 -21.30
N TRP A 255 5.82 -6.38 -22.19
CA TRP A 255 5.87 -6.62 -23.62
C TRP A 255 7.30 -6.57 -24.12
N ILE A 256 7.58 -7.36 -25.15
CA ILE A 256 8.93 -7.54 -25.70
C ILE A 256 9.13 -6.54 -26.83
N GLU A 257 10.26 -5.84 -26.82
CA GLU A 257 10.62 -4.94 -27.93
C GLU A 257 10.79 -5.72 -29.23
N VAL A 258 10.12 -5.25 -30.29
CA VAL A 258 10.13 -5.93 -31.60
C VAL A 258 11.22 -5.34 -32.49
N PRO A 259 12.16 -6.14 -33.03
CA PRO A 259 13.13 -5.64 -34.01
C PRO A 259 12.45 -5.38 -35.37
N TRP A 260 13.11 -4.60 -36.25
CA TRP A 260 12.58 -4.31 -37.60
C TRP A 260 12.33 -5.56 -38.46
N GLU A 261 12.99 -6.67 -38.17
CA GLU A 261 12.84 -7.95 -38.89
C GLU A 261 11.46 -8.58 -38.67
N GLU A 262 10.87 -8.36 -37.49
CA GLU A 262 9.60 -8.94 -37.06
C GLU A 262 8.45 -7.93 -37.09
N ALA A 263 8.72 -6.70 -37.55
CA ALA A 263 7.77 -5.58 -37.58
C ALA A 263 6.75 -5.70 -38.74
N TYR A 264 5.80 -6.63 -38.65
CA TYR A 264 4.76 -6.84 -39.69
C TYR A 264 3.57 -5.86 -39.60
N SER A 265 3.36 -5.20 -38.47
CA SER A 265 2.21 -4.32 -38.25
C SER A 265 2.46 -2.88 -38.71
N THR A 266 1.46 -2.31 -39.38
CA THR A 266 1.46 -0.90 -39.81
C THR A 266 0.86 0.04 -38.77
N HIS A 267 -0.06 -0.43 -37.94
CA HIS A 267 -0.74 0.35 -36.90
C HIS A 267 -0.71 -0.39 -35.56
N CYS A 268 -0.74 0.36 -34.46
CA CYS A 268 -0.92 -0.18 -33.13
C CYS A 268 -2.27 -0.88 -33.01
N TYR A 269 -2.31 -2.08 -32.41
CA TYR A 269 -3.54 -2.85 -32.28
C TYR A 269 -4.61 -2.14 -31.42
N ALA A 270 -4.20 -1.42 -30.37
CA ALA A 270 -5.11 -0.77 -29.43
C ALA A 270 -5.57 0.63 -29.90
N CYS A 271 -4.62 1.54 -30.17
CA CYS A 271 -4.94 2.94 -30.50
C CYS A 271 -5.02 3.24 -32.00
N LEU A 272 -4.68 2.27 -32.86
CA LEU A 272 -4.67 2.41 -34.32
C LEU A 272 -3.76 3.54 -34.84
N ILE A 273 -2.81 4.03 -34.03
CA ILE A 273 -1.81 4.99 -34.48
C ILE A 273 -0.83 4.28 -35.42
N PRO A 274 -0.50 4.88 -36.59
CA PRO A 274 0.46 4.30 -37.51
C PRO A 274 1.87 4.27 -36.91
N PHE A 275 2.59 3.18 -37.13
CA PHE A 275 3.99 3.05 -36.72
C PHE A 275 4.94 3.74 -37.73
N PRO A 276 6.09 4.24 -37.27
CA PRO A 276 7.09 4.84 -38.17
C PRO A 276 7.62 3.80 -39.17
N GLU A 277 8.02 4.29 -40.35
CA GLU A 277 8.68 3.49 -41.38
C GLU A 277 10.21 3.50 -41.22
N LYS A 278 10.87 2.45 -41.74
CA LYS A 278 12.32 2.20 -41.57
C LYS A 278 13.22 3.35 -42.07
N HIS A 279 12.70 4.23 -42.92
CA HIS A 279 13.46 5.29 -43.58
C HIS A 279 13.46 6.64 -42.83
N GLU A 280 12.63 6.81 -41.80
CA GLU A 280 12.43 8.12 -41.15
C GLU A 280 13.21 8.30 -39.83
N VAL A 281 13.81 7.25 -39.28
CA VAL A 281 14.43 7.30 -37.94
C VAL A 281 15.95 7.46 -38.05
N THR A 282 16.44 8.71 -37.99
CA THR A 282 17.89 9.05 -37.95
C THR A 282 18.38 9.52 -36.57
N SER A 283 17.58 9.43 -35.51
CA SER A 283 17.97 9.88 -34.17
C SER A 283 17.55 8.87 -33.11
N ILE A 284 18.51 8.10 -32.62
CA ILE A 284 18.33 7.10 -31.56
C ILE A 284 18.47 7.83 -30.22
N THR A 285 17.39 7.93 -29.45
CA THR A 285 17.45 8.02 -28.00
C THR A 285 17.49 6.58 -27.46
N HIS A 286 18.48 6.26 -26.64
CA HIS A 286 18.86 4.92 -26.20
C HIS A 286 17.84 4.16 -25.33
N SER A 287 16.57 4.59 -25.26
CA SER A 287 15.57 4.06 -24.32
C SER A 287 14.23 3.68 -24.97
N VAL A 288 14.14 3.67 -26.31
CA VAL A 288 12.89 3.36 -27.03
C VAL A 288 13.20 2.32 -28.10
N SER A 289 12.31 1.33 -28.24
CA SER A 289 12.48 0.27 -29.24
C SER A 289 12.72 0.85 -30.65
N ILE A 290 13.66 0.25 -31.39
CA ILE A 290 14.14 0.78 -32.68
C ILE A 290 13.00 0.86 -33.72
N SER A 291 11.99 0.01 -33.59
CA SER A 291 10.80 -0.03 -34.45
C SER A 291 9.57 0.66 -33.82
N SER A 292 9.70 1.18 -32.60
CA SER A 292 8.60 1.73 -31.77
C SER A 292 7.43 0.75 -31.53
N ARG A 293 7.69 -0.56 -31.64
CA ARG A 293 6.70 -1.64 -31.46
C ARG A 293 7.06 -2.52 -30.28
N TYR A 294 6.05 -2.90 -29.51
CA TYR A 294 6.13 -3.82 -28.37
C TYR A 294 5.13 -4.95 -28.57
N ALA A 295 5.55 -6.19 -28.35
CA ALA A 295 4.72 -7.38 -28.56
C ALA A 295 4.36 -8.07 -27.25
N CYS A 296 3.07 -8.39 -27.09
CA CYS A 296 2.62 -9.24 -25.98
C CYS A 296 3.05 -10.69 -26.21
N SER A 297 3.58 -11.33 -25.15
CA SER A 297 4.04 -12.72 -25.20
C SER A 297 2.94 -13.77 -25.39
N GLU A 298 1.67 -13.41 -25.16
CA GLU A 298 0.54 -14.34 -25.25
C GLU A 298 -0.29 -14.16 -26.52
N CYS A 299 -0.61 -12.92 -26.90
CA CYS A 299 -1.42 -12.65 -28.09
C CYS A 299 -0.60 -12.31 -29.34
N HIS A 300 0.71 -12.07 -29.19
CA HIS A 300 1.66 -11.73 -30.26
C HIS A 300 1.29 -10.51 -31.13
N LYS A 301 0.40 -9.65 -30.63
CA LYS A 301 0.01 -8.39 -31.29
C LYS A 301 0.99 -7.28 -30.94
N HIS A 302 1.09 -6.28 -31.82
CA HIS A 302 1.99 -5.16 -31.68
C HIS A 302 1.29 -3.91 -31.15
N PHE A 303 1.93 -3.25 -30.21
CA PHE A 303 1.45 -2.06 -29.53
C PHE A 303 2.51 -0.95 -29.54
N CYS A 304 2.07 0.30 -29.40
CA CYS A 304 2.97 1.44 -29.19
C CYS A 304 3.32 1.60 -27.70
N ILE A 305 4.32 2.44 -27.41
CA ILE A 305 4.78 2.69 -26.04
C ILE A 305 3.67 3.26 -25.13
N ASP A 306 2.82 4.15 -25.65
CA ASP A 306 1.75 4.73 -24.84
C ASP A 306 0.70 3.69 -24.44
N CYS A 307 0.39 2.75 -25.34
CA CYS A 307 -0.48 1.61 -25.03
C CYS A 307 0.17 0.62 -24.08
N ASP A 308 1.50 0.47 -24.15
CA ASP A 308 2.27 -0.37 -23.23
C ASP A 308 2.21 0.18 -21.81
N VAL A 309 2.50 1.47 -21.63
CA VAL A 309 2.39 2.16 -20.34
C VAL A 309 0.95 2.12 -19.83
N PHE A 310 -0.04 2.42 -20.67
CA PHE A 310 -1.45 2.40 -20.27
C PHE A 310 -1.92 1.00 -19.83
N ALA A 311 -1.48 -0.05 -20.53
CA ALA A 311 -1.79 -1.43 -20.18
C ALA A 311 -1.14 -1.84 -18.85
N HIS A 312 0.10 -1.43 -18.58
CA HIS A 312 0.82 -1.83 -17.37
C HIS A 312 0.52 -0.98 -16.12
N GLU A 313 0.13 0.30 -16.27
CA GLU A 313 -0.12 1.20 -15.14
C GLU A 313 -1.59 1.34 -14.76
N ILE A 314 -2.53 1.20 -15.72
CA ILE A 314 -3.95 1.52 -15.50
C ILE A 314 -4.84 0.29 -15.69
N LEU A 315 -4.73 -0.40 -16.83
CA LEU A 315 -5.61 -1.54 -17.14
C LEU A 315 -5.19 -2.83 -16.43
N PHE A 316 -3.88 -3.03 -16.28
CA PHE A 316 -3.24 -4.26 -15.81
C PHE A 316 -3.58 -5.52 -16.61
N GLU A 317 -4.08 -5.37 -17.83
CA GLU A 317 -4.47 -6.45 -18.73
C GLU A 317 -4.06 -6.12 -20.17
N CYS A 318 -3.85 -7.16 -20.99
CA CYS A 318 -3.61 -6.98 -22.42
C CYS A 318 -4.94 -6.67 -23.13
N ILE A 319 -4.94 -5.60 -23.93
CA ILE A 319 -6.04 -5.17 -24.83
C ILE A 319 -6.17 -6.12 -26.03
#